data_AF-A0A2V8GA77-F1
#
_entry.id   AF-A0A2V8GA77-F1
#
_cell.length_a   1.000
_cell.length_b   1.000
_cell.length_c   1.000
_cell.angle_alpha   90.00
_cell.angle_beta   90.00
_cell.angle_gamma   90.00
#
_symmetry.space_group_name_H-M   'P 1'
#
loop_
_entity.id
_entity.type
_entity.pdbx_description
1 polymer ?
#
loop_
_entity_poly.entity_id
_entity_poly.type
_entity_poly.pdbx_seq_one_letter_code
_entity_poly.pdbx_strand_id
1 'polypeptide(L)'
;MKQRMVIGLSATALLAATFGLAPRITGQSSGKPDLIVDQASLRQHWVVRTEDLPATFCSVQEGGITPGEHQLVRFTVATPNIGDADLAVGDPNVHIALNDGLFEFATCHNHFHFRHYALYELIDPATGHVWRAAKHGFCMIDIEKFQLFTGDADNKRHFASCGAVGIPGNQGISMGWADVYIWKLGGQYFILDGGDGQAEVPPGEYIIRITVNPPFRPLKGELCPNVDPAGFCHTLPESDYANNIAQVSITIPDHNGRQSVGPLKNEPMLTTEPIDGK
;
A
#
# COMPACT_ATOMS: atom_id res chain seq x y z
N MET A 1 80.85 -30.84 48.21
CA MET A 1 80.21 -32.14 48.54
C MET A 1 78.71 -31.91 48.62
N LYS A 2 77.96 -32.52 47.71
CA LYS A 2 76.49 -32.79 47.70
C LYS A 2 75.51 -31.61 47.75
N GLN A 3 74.91 -31.40 46.57
CA GLN A 3 73.56 -30.90 46.27
C GLN A 3 72.54 -31.04 47.41
N ARG A 4 71.65 -30.04 47.51
CA ARG A 4 70.20 -30.27 47.53
C ARG A 4 69.47 -29.10 46.87
N MET A 5 68.89 -29.42 45.73
CA MET A 5 68.03 -28.63 44.87
C MET A 5 66.62 -28.62 45.49
N VAL A 6 66.07 -27.45 45.76
CA VAL A 6 64.66 -27.28 46.14
C VAL A 6 63.99 -26.51 45.01
N ILE A 7 63.20 -27.25 44.22
CA ILE A 7 62.34 -26.72 43.16
C ILE A 7 61.10 -26.16 43.85
N GLY A 8 60.95 -24.83 43.84
CA GLY A 8 59.67 -24.19 44.15
C GLY A 8 58.84 -24.06 42.88
N LEU A 9 57.78 -24.88 42.75
CA LEU A 9 56.76 -24.68 41.73
C LEU A 9 56.01 -23.38 42.04
N SER A 10 56.26 -22.34 41.25
CA SER A 10 55.37 -21.19 41.20
C SER A 10 54.24 -21.53 40.22
N ALA A 11 53.04 -21.78 40.74
CA ALA A 11 51.85 -22.01 39.93
C ALA A 11 51.46 -20.68 39.24
N THR A 12 51.81 -20.54 37.97
CA THR A 12 51.29 -19.48 37.12
C THR A 12 49.81 -19.76 36.88
N ALA A 13 48.94 -18.96 37.49
CA ALA A 13 47.52 -18.96 37.15
C ALA A 13 47.38 -18.48 35.69
N LEU A 14 47.14 -19.41 34.77
CA LEU A 14 46.62 -19.06 33.45
C LEU A 14 45.21 -18.50 33.66
N LEU A 15 45.05 -17.18 33.57
CA LEU A 15 43.75 -16.59 33.25
C LEU A 15 43.41 -17.06 31.83
N ALA A 16 42.60 -18.10 31.73
CA ALA A 16 41.88 -18.40 30.49
C ALA A 16 40.92 -17.22 30.25
N ALA A 17 41.33 -16.29 29.39
CA ALA A 17 40.42 -15.31 28.83
C ALA A 17 39.43 -16.08 27.95
N THR A 18 38.31 -16.49 28.53
CA THR A 18 37.13 -16.89 27.79
C THR A 18 36.70 -15.65 27.00
N PHE A 19 37.07 -15.59 25.72
CA PHE A 19 36.42 -14.72 24.76
C PHE A 19 34.98 -15.23 24.64
N GLY A 20 34.13 -14.75 25.55
CA GLY A 20 32.69 -14.82 25.36
C GLY A 20 32.40 -14.11 24.05
N LEU A 21 31.95 -14.88 23.06
CA LEU A 21 31.25 -14.34 21.90
C LEU A 21 30.03 -13.61 22.46
N ALA A 22 30.18 -12.32 22.73
CA ALA A 22 29.04 -11.45 22.90
C ALA A 22 28.16 -11.66 21.66
N PRO A 23 26.84 -11.90 21.82
CA PRO A 23 25.96 -11.86 20.68
C PRO A 23 26.17 -10.49 20.06
N ARG A 24 26.51 -10.45 18.76
CA ARG A 24 26.31 -9.23 17.99
C ARG A 24 24.82 -8.92 18.17
N ILE A 25 24.51 -7.89 18.95
CA ILE A 25 23.25 -7.19 18.76
C ILE A 25 23.35 -6.72 17.30
N THR A 26 22.71 -7.47 16.40
CA THR A 26 22.43 -6.98 15.07
C THR A 26 21.71 -5.66 15.30
N GLY A 27 22.38 -4.56 14.97
CA GLY A 27 21.82 -3.24 15.14
C GLY A 27 20.42 -3.25 14.54
N GLN A 28 19.44 -2.85 15.33
CA GLN A 28 18.16 -2.42 14.81
C GLN A 28 18.52 -1.39 13.73
N SER A 29 18.30 -1.72 12.45
CA SER A 29 18.63 -0.78 11.38
C SER A 29 17.85 0.49 11.69
N SER A 30 18.52 1.64 11.63
CA SER A 30 17.86 2.95 11.63
C SER A 30 17.14 3.21 10.31
N GLY A 31 16.83 2.15 9.57
CA GLY A 31 16.27 2.22 8.25
C GLY A 31 14.85 2.79 8.28
N LYS A 32 14.39 3.22 7.12
CA LYS A 32 13.02 3.67 6.92
C LYS A 32 12.44 2.94 5.70
N PRO A 33 11.13 2.70 5.69
CA PRO A 33 10.49 2.26 4.46
C PRO A 33 10.51 3.39 3.43
N ASP A 34 10.30 3.03 2.17
CA ASP A 34 10.26 3.94 1.02
C ASP A 34 9.23 3.36 0.05
N LEU A 35 8.03 3.92 0.03
CA LEU A 35 6.93 3.45 -0.79
C LEU A 35 6.93 4.18 -2.12
N ILE A 36 7.00 3.40 -3.20
CA ILE A 36 6.71 3.91 -4.53
C ILE A 36 5.39 3.33 -5.03
N VAL A 37 4.94 3.82 -6.18
CA VAL A 37 3.92 3.14 -6.98
C VAL A 37 4.59 2.53 -8.20
N ASP A 38 4.37 1.24 -8.44
CA ASP A 38 4.88 0.57 -9.64
C ASP A 38 4.13 1.05 -10.89
N GLN A 39 4.69 2.07 -11.54
CA GLN A 39 4.16 2.64 -12.77
C GLN A 39 4.11 1.63 -13.92
N ALA A 40 4.99 0.64 -13.96
CA ALA A 40 4.98 -0.37 -15.01
C ALA A 40 3.76 -1.29 -14.87
N SER A 41 3.47 -1.74 -13.64
CA SER A 41 2.26 -2.49 -13.33
C SER A 41 1.00 -1.68 -13.68
N LEU A 42 0.91 -0.42 -13.24
CA LEU A 42 -0.23 0.46 -13.55
C LEU A 42 -0.43 0.64 -15.06
N ARG A 43 0.66 0.83 -15.84
CA ARG A 43 0.60 1.00 -17.30
C ARG A 43 0.10 -0.24 -18.01
N GLN A 44 0.39 -1.43 -17.49
CA GLN A 44 0.07 -2.72 -18.12
C GLN A 44 -1.29 -3.27 -17.69
N HIS A 45 -1.88 -2.77 -16.61
CA HIS A 45 -3.06 -3.36 -16.00
C HIS A 45 -4.18 -2.35 -15.80
N TRP A 46 -4.77 -1.89 -16.91
CA TRP A 46 -6.00 -1.11 -16.89
C TRP A 46 -6.94 -1.50 -18.04
N VAL A 47 -8.22 -1.18 -17.87
CA VAL A 47 -9.25 -1.36 -18.91
C VAL A 47 -10.41 -0.40 -18.72
N VAL A 48 -10.82 0.27 -19.80
CA VAL A 48 -12.09 0.99 -19.90
C VAL A 48 -13.13 0.01 -20.43
N ARG A 49 -14.29 -0.12 -19.76
CA ARG A 49 -15.39 -0.97 -20.20
C ARG A 49 -16.70 -0.66 -19.47
N THR A 50 -17.78 -1.29 -19.91
CA THR A 50 -19.08 -1.26 -19.22
C THR A 50 -19.22 -2.50 -18.35
N GLU A 51 -19.62 -2.31 -17.10
CA GLU A 51 -19.90 -3.39 -16.15
C GLU A 51 -21.20 -3.14 -15.39
N ASP A 52 -21.93 -4.21 -15.08
CA ASP A 52 -23.01 -4.15 -14.10
C ASP A 52 -22.40 -4.16 -12.70
N LEU A 53 -22.79 -3.18 -11.88
CA LEU A 53 -22.41 -3.02 -10.48
C LEU A 53 -23.67 -3.21 -9.61
N PRO A 54 -23.97 -4.44 -9.16
CA PRO A 54 -25.14 -4.73 -8.34
C PRO A 54 -25.10 -4.00 -7.00
N ALA A 55 -26.27 -3.68 -6.44
CA ALA A 55 -26.40 -3.07 -5.10
C ALA A 55 -25.77 -3.90 -3.97
N THR A 56 -25.53 -5.19 -4.21
CA THR A 56 -24.88 -6.11 -3.26
C THR A 56 -23.37 -5.98 -3.22
N PHE A 57 -22.74 -5.28 -4.16
CA PHE A 57 -21.29 -5.06 -4.15
C PHE A 57 -20.91 -4.08 -3.05
N CYS A 58 -19.83 -4.41 -2.33
CA CYS A 58 -19.35 -3.56 -1.24
C CYS A 58 -18.84 -2.23 -1.76
N SER A 59 -18.16 -2.24 -2.91
CA SER A 59 -17.70 -1.01 -3.53
C SER A 59 -18.84 -0.06 -3.90
N VAL A 60 -20.01 -0.61 -4.25
CA VAL A 60 -21.22 0.18 -4.55
C VAL A 60 -21.79 0.82 -3.29
N GLN A 61 -21.90 0.06 -2.20
CA GLN A 61 -22.42 0.55 -0.92
C GLN A 61 -21.48 1.58 -0.27
N GLU A 62 -20.19 1.28 -0.22
CA GLU A 62 -19.18 2.10 0.46
C GLU A 62 -18.77 3.31 -0.38
N GLY A 63 -18.75 3.16 -1.72
CA GLY A 63 -18.46 4.25 -2.65
C GLY A 63 -19.65 5.16 -2.96
N GLY A 64 -20.85 4.85 -2.45
CA GLY A 64 -22.07 5.62 -2.72
C GLY A 64 -22.48 5.61 -4.20
N ILE A 65 -22.17 4.53 -4.91
CA ILE A 65 -22.41 4.41 -6.36
C ILE A 65 -23.85 3.97 -6.58
N THR A 66 -24.52 4.54 -7.58
CA THR A 66 -25.84 4.07 -8.01
C THR A 66 -25.72 2.63 -8.53
N PRO A 67 -26.58 1.67 -8.15
CA PRO A 67 -26.52 0.33 -8.73
C PRO A 67 -26.92 0.30 -10.21
N GLY A 68 -26.23 -0.52 -11.02
CA GLY A 68 -26.57 -0.76 -12.43
C GLY A 68 -25.38 -0.87 -13.37
N GLU A 69 -25.63 -0.77 -14.68
CA GLU A 69 -24.57 -0.73 -15.69
C GLU A 69 -23.84 0.62 -15.66
N HIS A 70 -22.52 0.58 -15.49
CA HIS A 70 -21.65 1.76 -15.49
C HIS A 70 -20.52 1.66 -16.51
N GLN A 71 -20.20 2.77 -17.16
CA GLN A 71 -18.92 2.93 -17.84
C GLN A 71 -17.85 3.27 -16.81
N LEU A 72 -16.76 2.51 -16.81
CA LEU A 72 -15.72 2.64 -15.80
C LEU A 72 -14.31 2.36 -16.35
N VAL A 73 -13.29 2.79 -15.61
CA VAL A 73 -11.89 2.39 -15.82
C VAL A 73 -11.43 1.58 -14.63
N ARG A 74 -11.10 0.30 -14.83
CA ARG A 74 -10.41 -0.52 -13.84
C ARG A 74 -8.90 -0.41 -13.98
N PHE A 75 -8.20 -0.53 -12.85
CA PHE A 75 -6.73 -0.43 -12.82
C PHE A 75 -6.13 -1.20 -11.64
N THR A 76 -4.92 -1.74 -11.83
CA THR A 76 -4.11 -2.30 -10.73
C THR A 76 -3.22 -1.22 -10.14
N VAL A 77 -3.07 -1.22 -8.82
CA VAL A 77 -2.04 -0.46 -8.10
C VAL A 77 -1.17 -1.42 -7.32
N ALA A 78 0.14 -1.30 -7.49
CA ALA A 78 1.13 -2.00 -6.68
C ALA A 78 2.03 -0.96 -6.00
N THR A 79 2.21 -1.12 -4.70
CA THR A 79 2.94 -0.20 -3.82
C THR A 79 4.06 -0.94 -3.12
N PRO A 80 5.22 -1.09 -3.78
CA PRO A 80 6.38 -1.74 -3.17
C PRO A 80 7.08 -0.84 -2.15
N ASN A 81 7.58 -1.46 -1.09
CA ASN A 81 8.53 -0.85 -0.16
C ASN A 81 9.96 -1.12 -0.65
N ILE A 82 10.61 -0.09 -1.18
CA ILE A 82 11.99 -0.11 -1.68
C ILE A 82 13.01 0.43 -0.67
N GLY A 83 12.57 0.67 0.57
CA GLY A 83 13.41 1.22 1.64
C GLY A 83 14.37 0.20 2.22
N ASP A 84 14.98 0.55 3.35
CA ASP A 84 15.91 -0.32 4.10
C ASP A 84 15.34 -0.78 5.46
N ALA A 85 14.04 -0.58 5.66
CA ALA A 85 13.26 -1.13 6.76
C ALA A 85 11.82 -1.44 6.36
N ASP A 86 11.18 -2.31 7.14
CA ASP A 86 9.76 -2.61 7.00
C ASP A 86 8.90 -1.40 7.37
N LEU A 87 7.79 -1.24 6.64
CA LEU A 87 6.70 -0.40 7.11
C LEU A 87 5.83 -1.24 8.04
N ALA A 88 5.93 -1.05 9.35
CA ALA A 88 5.07 -1.70 10.32
C ALA A 88 3.96 -0.75 10.79
N VAL A 89 2.70 -1.10 10.50
CA VAL A 89 1.54 -0.37 11.00
C VAL A 89 0.99 -1.06 12.24
N GLY A 90 0.87 -2.39 12.21
CA GLY A 90 0.48 -3.20 13.36
C GLY A 90 -0.99 -3.62 13.35
N ASP A 91 -1.55 -3.89 14.52
CA ASP A 91 -2.93 -4.38 14.68
C ASP A 91 -3.93 -3.21 14.66
N PRO A 92 -4.86 -3.14 13.69
CA PRO A 92 -5.85 -2.08 13.64
C PRO A 92 -6.72 -1.97 14.90
N ASN A 93 -6.96 -3.08 15.63
CA ASN A 93 -7.73 -3.04 16.88
C ASN A 93 -7.03 -2.18 17.95
N VAL A 94 -5.69 -2.12 17.95
CA VAL A 94 -4.92 -1.26 18.85
C VAL A 94 -5.14 0.21 18.49
N HIS A 95 -5.06 0.55 17.21
CA HIS A 95 -5.29 1.91 16.72
C HIS A 95 -6.71 2.42 16.99
N ILE A 96 -7.71 1.57 16.78
CA ILE A 96 -9.11 1.87 17.10
C ILE A 96 -9.30 2.08 18.60
N ALA A 97 -8.67 1.25 19.45
CA ALA A 97 -8.72 1.42 20.90
C ALA A 97 -8.03 2.72 21.37
N LEU A 98 -6.99 3.16 20.66
CA LEU A 98 -6.32 4.45 20.89
C LEU A 98 -7.08 5.64 20.31
N ASN A 99 -8.05 5.39 19.42
CA ASN A 99 -8.80 6.41 18.67
C ASN A 99 -7.85 7.42 17.98
N ASP A 100 -6.80 6.92 17.36
CA ASP A 100 -5.79 7.74 16.68
C ASP A 100 -6.21 8.19 15.27
N GLY A 101 -7.35 7.69 14.78
CA GLY A 101 -7.94 8.07 13.51
C GLY A 101 -7.23 7.48 12.29
N LEU A 102 -6.33 6.50 12.44
CA LEU A 102 -5.63 5.87 11.31
C LEU A 102 -6.49 4.86 10.56
N PHE A 103 -7.44 4.23 11.26
CA PHE A 103 -8.29 3.20 10.70
C PHE A 103 -9.76 3.61 10.69
N GLU A 104 -10.49 3.10 9.71
CA GLU A 104 -11.93 3.05 9.69
C GLU A 104 -12.44 1.66 9.44
N PHE A 105 -13.62 1.38 9.96
CA PHE A 105 -14.23 0.07 9.81
C PHE A 105 -15.04 0.03 8.51
N ALA A 106 -14.66 -0.89 7.62
CA ALA A 106 -15.38 -1.15 6.39
C ALA A 106 -16.54 -2.11 6.66
N THR A 107 -17.75 -1.57 6.74
CA THR A 107 -18.92 -2.31 7.21
C THR A 107 -19.30 -3.47 6.32
N CYS A 108 -19.06 -3.39 5.00
CA CYS A 108 -19.55 -4.42 4.09
C CYS A 108 -18.72 -5.71 4.15
N HIS A 109 -17.44 -5.61 4.52
CA HIS A 109 -16.51 -6.74 4.53
C HIS A 109 -15.84 -7.02 5.88
N ASN A 110 -16.22 -6.24 6.89
CA ASN A 110 -15.94 -6.48 8.29
C ASN A 110 -14.44 -6.50 8.63
N HIS A 111 -13.65 -5.62 8.00
CA HIS A 111 -12.25 -5.39 8.36
C HIS A 111 -11.92 -3.91 8.45
N PHE A 112 -10.72 -3.61 8.94
CA PHE A 112 -10.26 -2.24 9.09
C PHE A 112 -9.47 -1.77 7.88
N HIS A 113 -9.85 -0.61 7.38
CA HIS A 113 -9.17 0.13 6.34
C HIS A 113 -8.28 1.20 6.94
N PHE A 114 -7.04 1.27 6.50
CA PHE A 114 -6.19 2.40 6.74
C PHE A 114 -6.65 3.60 5.90
N ARG A 115 -6.84 4.74 6.55
CA ARG A 115 -7.20 6.00 5.90
C ARG A 115 -5.98 6.64 5.26
N HIS A 116 -6.18 7.31 4.12
CA HIS A 116 -5.12 8.04 3.42
C HIS A 116 -3.89 7.18 3.06
N TYR A 117 -4.09 5.90 2.75
CA TYR A 117 -2.99 5.07 2.25
C TYR A 117 -2.59 5.45 0.82
N ALA A 118 -3.57 5.59 -0.08
CA ALA A 118 -3.33 6.01 -1.45
C ALA A 118 -4.46 6.93 -1.95
N LEU A 119 -4.09 7.85 -2.84
CA LEU A 119 -5.00 8.75 -3.54
C LEU A 119 -5.00 8.40 -5.03
N TYR A 120 -6.19 8.11 -5.55
CA TYR A 120 -6.41 7.73 -6.95
C TYR A 120 -7.12 8.86 -7.69
N GLU A 121 -6.46 9.39 -8.71
CA GLU A 121 -6.94 10.53 -9.48
C GLU A 121 -6.97 10.19 -10.97
N LEU A 122 -8.05 10.56 -11.64
CA LEU A 122 -8.14 10.62 -13.08
C LEU A 122 -8.14 12.11 -13.46
N ILE A 123 -7.22 12.52 -14.33
CA ILE A 123 -6.95 13.93 -14.59
C ILE A 123 -7.13 14.20 -16.07
N ASP A 124 -7.94 15.21 -16.39
CA ASP A 124 -7.99 15.81 -17.72
C ASP A 124 -6.79 16.75 -17.89
N PRO A 125 -5.81 16.44 -18.76
CA PRO A 125 -4.64 17.29 -18.95
C PRO A 125 -4.96 18.61 -19.68
N ALA A 126 -6.09 18.71 -20.38
CA ALA A 126 -6.50 19.92 -21.09
C ALA A 126 -7.13 20.95 -20.16
N THR A 127 -7.92 20.51 -19.18
CA THR A 127 -8.63 21.40 -18.25
C THR A 127 -8.05 21.43 -16.84
N GLY A 128 -7.29 20.41 -16.46
CA GLY A 128 -6.82 20.19 -15.09
C GLY A 128 -7.90 19.66 -14.15
N HIS A 129 -9.08 19.27 -14.65
CA HIS A 129 -10.13 18.67 -13.83
C HIS A 129 -9.69 17.31 -13.28
N VAL A 130 -10.10 17.00 -12.05
CA VAL A 130 -9.71 15.78 -11.32
C VAL A 130 -10.95 15.05 -10.83
N TRP A 131 -11.10 13.81 -11.27
CA TRP A 131 -12.02 12.83 -10.69
C TRP A 131 -11.26 11.93 -9.72
N ARG A 132 -11.93 11.48 -8.66
CA ARG A 132 -11.33 10.57 -7.66
C ARG A 132 -12.05 9.23 -7.64
N ALA A 133 -11.32 8.15 -7.42
CA ALA A 133 -11.96 6.86 -7.19
C ALA A 133 -12.71 6.89 -5.85
N ALA A 134 -13.86 6.21 -5.77
CA ALA A 134 -14.67 6.11 -4.56
C ALA A 134 -14.08 5.15 -3.49
N LYS A 135 -12.83 4.68 -3.67
CA LYS A 135 -12.16 3.77 -2.74
C LYS A 135 -11.68 4.55 -1.52
N HIS A 136 -12.29 4.29 -0.37
CA HIS A 136 -12.01 5.01 0.87
C HIS A 136 -10.93 4.37 1.74
N GLY A 137 -10.57 3.11 1.50
CA GLY A 137 -9.76 2.38 2.44
C GLY A 137 -9.03 1.16 1.91
N PHE A 138 -7.95 0.82 2.63
CA PHE A 138 -6.94 -0.15 2.22
C PHE A 138 -6.45 -0.97 3.41
N CYS A 139 -6.34 -2.26 3.24
CA CYS A 139 -5.45 -3.10 4.02
C CYS A 139 -4.03 -3.07 3.43
N MET A 140 -3.00 -2.92 4.27
CA MET A 140 -1.59 -3.03 3.86
C MET A 140 -1.02 -4.38 4.28
N ILE A 141 -0.72 -5.24 3.31
CA ILE A 141 -0.09 -6.54 3.54
C ILE A 141 0.92 -6.87 2.44
N ASP A 142 1.87 -7.74 2.76
CA ASP A 142 2.77 -8.33 1.78
C ASP A 142 1.96 -9.19 0.81
N ILE A 143 1.78 -8.78 -0.45
CA ILE A 143 1.07 -9.60 -1.46
C ILE A 143 2.08 -10.36 -2.31
N GLU A 144 3.03 -9.64 -2.89
CA GLU A 144 4.05 -10.19 -3.77
C GLU A 144 5.40 -9.51 -3.57
N LYS A 145 6.45 -10.15 -4.07
CA LYS A 145 7.78 -9.54 -4.05
C LYS A 145 7.95 -8.57 -5.18
N PHE A 146 8.54 -7.42 -4.87
CA PHE A 146 8.91 -6.45 -5.87
C PHE A 146 10.16 -6.93 -6.62
N GLN A 147 9.98 -7.30 -7.89
CA GLN A 147 11.05 -7.95 -8.68
C GLN A 147 12.25 -7.04 -8.95
N LEU A 148 12.07 -5.72 -8.89
CA LEU A 148 13.14 -4.75 -9.10
C LEU A 148 13.85 -4.35 -7.79
N PHE A 149 13.46 -4.93 -6.65
CA PHE A 149 14.15 -4.68 -5.39
C PHE A 149 15.55 -5.29 -5.43
N THR A 150 16.56 -4.48 -5.07
CA THR A 150 17.98 -4.87 -5.18
C THR A 150 18.63 -5.20 -3.83
N GLY A 151 17.94 -4.96 -2.72
CA GLY A 151 18.40 -5.30 -1.38
C GLY A 151 18.11 -6.75 -0.98
N ASP A 152 18.61 -7.15 0.19
CA ASP A 152 18.38 -8.48 0.77
C ASP A 152 17.01 -8.55 1.46
N ALA A 153 15.95 -8.79 0.68
CA ALA A 153 14.60 -8.98 1.21
C ALA A 153 14.36 -10.42 1.71
N ASP A 154 13.65 -10.58 2.84
CA ASP A 154 13.18 -11.89 3.28
C ASP A 154 12.17 -12.45 2.27
N ASN A 155 12.21 -13.77 2.09
CA ASN A 155 11.28 -14.51 1.26
C ASN A 155 9.94 -14.82 1.95
N LYS A 156 9.75 -14.35 3.19
CA LYS A 156 8.53 -14.54 3.99
C LYS A 156 7.68 -13.27 4.01
N ARG A 157 6.37 -13.48 4.01
CA ARG A 157 5.38 -12.44 4.33
C ARG A 157 5.37 -12.25 5.84
N HIS A 158 5.71 -11.07 6.33
CA HIS A 158 5.63 -10.71 7.74
C HIS A 158 4.30 -10.04 8.06
N PHE A 159 3.76 -9.26 7.12
CA PHE A 159 2.46 -8.60 7.22
C PHE A 159 1.46 -9.29 6.31
N ALA A 160 0.49 -10.01 6.90
CA ALA A 160 -0.40 -10.89 6.12
C ALA A 160 -1.85 -10.88 6.61
N SER A 161 -2.19 -10.01 7.57
CA SER A 161 -3.54 -9.96 8.14
C SER A 161 -4.04 -8.53 8.24
N CYS A 162 -5.17 -8.26 7.61
CA CYS A 162 -5.89 -7.01 7.72
C CYS A 162 -6.52 -6.82 9.10
N GLY A 163 -6.70 -7.90 9.88
CA GLY A 163 -7.51 -7.90 11.09
C GLY A 163 -9.00 -7.69 10.81
N ALA A 164 -9.81 -7.78 11.85
CA ALA A 164 -11.23 -7.46 11.84
C ALA A 164 -11.67 -7.06 13.25
N VAL A 165 -12.94 -6.69 13.44
CA VAL A 165 -13.47 -6.34 14.76
C VAL A 165 -13.27 -7.53 15.72
N GLY A 166 -12.37 -7.34 16.70
CA GLY A 166 -12.02 -8.38 17.68
C GLY A 166 -11.11 -9.49 17.15
N ILE A 167 -10.62 -9.40 15.90
CA ILE A 167 -9.65 -10.33 15.30
C ILE A 167 -8.34 -9.56 15.07
N PRO A 168 -7.23 -9.97 15.70
CA PRO A 168 -5.94 -9.30 15.55
C PRO A 168 -5.47 -9.23 14.09
N GLY A 169 -5.00 -8.05 13.69
CA GLY A 169 -4.29 -7.83 12.44
C GLY A 169 -2.77 -7.79 12.61
N ASN A 170 -2.07 -7.71 11.48
CA ASN A 170 -0.67 -7.28 11.42
C ASN A 170 -0.45 -6.64 10.04
N GLN A 171 -0.80 -5.36 9.94
CA GLN A 171 -0.68 -4.60 8.71
C GLN A 171 0.69 -3.93 8.59
N GLY A 172 1.17 -3.82 7.35
CA GLY A 172 2.48 -3.32 7.00
C GLY A 172 2.95 -3.82 5.64
N ILE A 173 4.13 -3.37 5.21
CA ILE A 173 4.77 -3.79 3.96
C ILE A 173 6.25 -4.01 4.25
N SER A 174 6.66 -5.27 4.14
CA SER A 174 8.04 -5.69 4.33
C SER A 174 8.93 -5.06 3.27
N MET A 175 10.18 -4.77 3.64
CA MET A 175 11.20 -4.34 2.68
C MET A 175 11.29 -5.34 1.51
N GLY A 176 11.20 -4.84 0.27
CA GLY A 176 11.22 -5.64 -0.96
C GLY A 176 9.91 -6.35 -1.30
N TRP A 177 8.85 -6.15 -0.51
CA TRP A 177 7.49 -6.61 -0.81
C TRP A 177 6.63 -5.46 -1.32
N ALA A 178 5.54 -5.84 -1.99
CA ALA A 178 4.51 -4.93 -2.45
C ALA A 178 3.16 -5.36 -1.92
N ASP A 179 2.40 -4.38 -1.48
CA ASP A 179 0.95 -4.48 -1.40
C ASP A 179 0.35 -4.22 -2.78
N VAL A 180 -0.61 -5.05 -3.21
CA VAL A 180 -1.12 -5.05 -4.59
C VAL A 180 -2.63 -5.14 -4.61
N TYR A 181 -3.24 -4.06 -5.11
CA TYR A 181 -4.65 -4.00 -5.41
C TYR A 181 -4.87 -4.25 -6.90
N ILE A 182 -5.17 -5.50 -7.26
CA ILE A 182 -5.43 -5.86 -8.66
C ILE A 182 -6.72 -5.22 -9.17
N TRP A 183 -6.76 -4.93 -10.48
CA TRP A 183 -7.88 -4.33 -11.19
C TRP A 183 -9.24 -5.03 -10.98
N LYS A 184 -9.24 -6.31 -10.57
CA LYS A 184 -10.45 -7.09 -10.28
C LYS A 184 -11.08 -6.75 -8.92
N LEU A 185 -10.33 -6.16 -7.99
CA LEU A 185 -10.81 -5.90 -6.64
C LEU A 185 -11.92 -4.84 -6.61
N GLY A 186 -12.74 -4.93 -5.57
CA GLY A 186 -13.73 -3.92 -5.26
C GLY A 186 -13.13 -2.53 -5.06
N GLY A 187 -13.76 -1.54 -5.69
CA GLY A 187 -13.35 -0.15 -5.65
C GLY A 187 -12.10 0.17 -6.48
N GLN A 188 -11.48 -0.79 -7.18
CA GLN A 188 -10.36 -0.53 -8.10
C GLN A 188 -10.85 0.02 -9.46
N TYR A 189 -11.59 1.12 -9.43
CA TYR A 189 -12.09 1.78 -10.63
C TYR A 189 -12.42 3.27 -10.45
N PHE A 190 -12.48 3.99 -11.57
CA PHE A 190 -13.15 5.28 -11.70
C PHE A 190 -14.50 5.08 -12.43
N ILE A 191 -15.57 5.69 -11.92
CA ILE A 191 -16.85 5.76 -12.63
C ILE A 191 -16.78 6.91 -13.64
N LEU A 192 -17.21 6.68 -14.87
CA LEU A 192 -17.12 7.65 -15.97
C LEU A 192 -18.44 8.35 -16.28
N ASP A 193 -19.56 7.81 -15.83
CA ASP A 193 -20.91 8.30 -16.17
C ASP A 193 -21.60 9.08 -15.03
N GLY A 194 -20.83 9.44 -13.98
CA GLY A 194 -21.35 10.19 -12.84
C GLY A 194 -22.23 9.38 -11.88
N GLY A 195 -22.29 8.05 -12.01
CA GLY A 195 -22.98 7.17 -11.06
C GLY A 195 -22.47 7.23 -9.61
N ASP A 196 -21.31 7.87 -9.39
CA ASP A 196 -20.71 8.16 -8.08
C ASP A 196 -20.97 9.60 -7.60
N GLY A 197 -21.78 10.38 -8.32
CA GLY A 197 -22.10 11.77 -8.01
C GLY A 197 -21.05 12.78 -8.47
N GLN A 198 -20.00 12.37 -9.17
CA GLN A 198 -19.07 13.28 -9.84
C GLN A 198 -19.60 13.70 -11.22
N ALA A 199 -18.95 14.69 -11.84
CA ALA A 199 -19.25 15.04 -13.23
C ALA A 199 -18.96 13.85 -14.17
N GLU A 200 -19.72 13.70 -15.24
CA GLU A 200 -19.39 12.73 -16.29
C GLU A 200 -17.99 13.00 -16.86
N VAL A 201 -17.28 11.94 -17.21
CA VAL A 201 -15.96 11.96 -17.82
C VAL A 201 -16.13 11.85 -19.34
N PRO A 202 -15.87 12.91 -20.12
CA PRO A 202 -15.99 12.83 -21.57
C PRO A 202 -14.97 11.86 -22.21
N PRO A 203 -15.18 11.46 -23.46
CA PRO A 203 -14.15 10.83 -24.26
C PRO A 203 -12.92 11.73 -24.43
N GLY A 204 -11.71 11.15 -24.41
CA GLY A 204 -10.48 11.92 -24.53
C GLY A 204 -9.24 11.24 -23.97
N GLU A 205 -8.17 12.02 -23.86
CA GLU A 205 -6.91 11.60 -23.26
C GLU A 205 -6.87 12.03 -21.80
N TYR A 206 -6.50 11.11 -20.91
CA TYR A 206 -6.49 11.31 -19.47
C TYR A 206 -5.19 10.80 -18.85
N ILE A 207 -4.92 11.24 -17.63
CA ILE A 207 -3.84 10.72 -16.81
C ILE A 207 -4.45 10.03 -15.59
N ILE A 208 -4.17 8.74 -15.40
CA ILE A 208 -4.32 8.12 -14.09
C ILE A 208 -3.09 8.52 -13.27
N ARG A 209 -3.30 9.21 -12.15
CA ARG A 209 -2.28 9.52 -11.15
C ARG A 209 -2.60 8.78 -9.87
N ILE A 210 -1.61 8.06 -9.36
CA ILE A 210 -1.67 7.39 -8.08
C ILE A 210 -0.62 8.00 -7.17
N THR A 211 -1.01 8.39 -5.97
CA THR A 211 -0.10 8.86 -4.92
C THR A 211 -0.22 7.95 -3.71
N VAL A 212 0.85 7.23 -3.35
CA VAL A 212 0.91 6.48 -2.08
C VAL A 212 1.33 7.41 -0.94
N ASN A 213 0.82 7.20 0.27
CA ASN A 213 1.03 8.07 1.45
C ASN A 213 0.95 9.57 1.12
N PRO A 214 -0.18 10.04 0.55
CA PRO A 214 -0.30 11.39 0.01
C PRO A 214 -0.03 12.48 1.05
N PRO A 215 0.61 13.60 0.65
CA PRO A 215 0.83 14.73 1.52
C PRO A 215 -0.49 15.40 1.92
N PHE A 216 -0.61 15.85 3.16
CA PHE A 216 -1.74 16.64 3.62
C PHE A 216 -1.29 17.85 4.46
N ARG A 217 -2.20 18.81 4.59
CA ARG A 217 -2.08 19.90 5.57
C ARG A 217 -2.98 19.57 6.75
N PRO A 218 -2.44 19.49 7.98
CA PRO A 218 -3.22 19.06 9.12
C PRO A 218 -4.23 20.14 9.45
N LEU A 219 -5.49 19.74 9.67
CA LEU A 219 -6.48 20.63 10.26
C LEU A 219 -6.17 20.84 11.75
N LYS A 220 -6.83 21.83 12.37
CA LYS A 220 -6.61 22.15 13.78
C LYS A 220 -6.94 20.93 14.66
N GLY A 221 -5.91 20.37 15.31
CA GLY A 221 -6.03 19.21 16.19
C GLY A 221 -5.72 17.87 15.52
N GLU A 222 -5.43 17.84 14.22
CA GLU A 222 -4.96 16.64 13.54
C GLU A 222 -3.46 16.42 13.75
N LEU A 223 -3.06 15.15 13.77
CA LEU A 223 -1.66 14.76 13.91
C LEU A 223 -0.90 15.01 12.61
N CYS A 224 0.37 15.39 12.75
CA CYS A 224 1.34 15.50 11.67
C CYS A 224 2.58 14.70 12.06
N PRO A 225 2.53 13.37 11.98
CA PRO A 225 3.56 12.52 12.57
C PRO A 225 4.87 12.60 11.77
N ASN A 226 4.79 12.82 10.46
CA ASN A 226 5.94 12.93 9.58
C ASN A 226 5.81 14.17 8.71
N VAL A 227 6.92 14.89 8.49
CA VAL A 227 6.96 16.12 7.71
C VAL A 227 7.97 15.98 6.59
N ASP A 228 7.56 16.26 5.36
CA ASP A 228 8.45 16.26 4.19
C ASP A 228 9.29 17.56 4.12
N PRO A 229 10.30 17.65 3.22
CA PRO A 229 11.08 18.87 3.05
C PRO A 229 10.28 20.10 2.59
N ALA A 230 9.08 19.92 2.03
CA ALA A 230 8.17 20.99 1.60
C ALA A 230 7.22 21.46 2.71
N GLY A 231 7.25 20.81 3.88
CA GLY A 231 6.42 21.13 5.04
C GLY A 231 5.02 20.50 5.02
N PHE A 232 4.75 19.53 4.14
CA PHE A 232 3.53 18.72 4.18
C PHE A 232 3.65 17.58 5.17
N CYS A 233 2.52 17.19 5.73
CA CYS A 233 2.42 16.07 6.65
C CYS A 233 2.16 14.77 5.89
N HIS A 234 2.71 13.69 6.40
CA HIS A 234 2.50 12.32 5.92
C HIS A 234 2.13 11.42 7.07
N THR A 235 1.24 10.46 6.80
CA THR A 235 0.74 9.54 7.82
C THR A 235 1.78 8.49 8.15
N LEU A 236 2.43 7.92 7.12
CA LEU A 236 3.44 6.89 7.25
C LEU A 236 4.86 7.51 7.20
N PRO A 237 5.82 7.00 7.98
CA PRO A 237 7.21 7.46 7.92
C PRO A 237 7.90 6.90 6.68
N GLU A 238 8.60 7.72 5.90
CA GLU A 238 9.40 7.25 4.77
C GLU A 238 10.80 7.91 4.72
N SER A 239 11.73 7.31 3.97
CA SER A 239 13.04 7.89 3.66
C SER A 239 12.97 8.96 2.56
N ASP A 240 12.09 8.78 1.58
CA ASP A 240 11.81 9.70 0.48
C ASP A 240 10.29 9.81 0.29
N TYR A 241 9.79 11.02 0.07
CA TYR A 241 8.38 11.28 -0.25
C TYR A 241 8.20 11.76 -1.70
N ALA A 242 9.30 12.03 -2.42
CA ALA A 242 9.28 12.61 -3.75
C ALA A 242 9.00 11.58 -4.86
N ASN A 243 9.05 10.29 -4.53
CA ASN A 243 8.85 9.14 -5.42
C ASN A 243 7.50 8.43 -5.21
N ASN A 244 6.64 8.96 -4.34
CA ASN A 244 5.32 8.42 -4.00
C ASN A 244 4.27 8.50 -5.13
N ILE A 245 4.61 9.07 -6.29
CA ILE A 245 3.67 9.34 -7.38
C ILE A 245 4.02 8.52 -8.62
N ALA A 246 3.03 7.84 -9.19
CA ALA A 246 3.09 7.29 -10.56
C ALA A 246 1.99 7.88 -11.43
N GLN A 247 2.29 8.02 -12.73
CA GLN A 247 1.34 8.53 -13.71
C GLN A 247 1.35 7.70 -15.00
N VAL A 248 0.18 7.42 -15.55
CA VAL A 248 0.03 6.80 -16.87
C VAL A 248 -1.03 7.50 -17.69
N SER A 249 -0.74 7.71 -18.97
CA SER A 249 -1.72 8.22 -19.94
C SER A 249 -2.64 7.09 -20.40
N ILE A 250 -3.94 7.39 -20.50
CA ILE A 250 -4.97 6.49 -21.02
C ILE A 250 -5.87 7.23 -22.00
N THR A 251 -6.53 6.49 -22.87
CA THR A 251 -7.57 7.00 -23.77
C THR A 251 -8.92 6.47 -23.32
N ILE A 252 -9.89 7.37 -23.11
CA ILE A 252 -11.30 7.03 -22.92
C ILE A 252 -12.01 7.15 -24.29
N PRO A 253 -12.58 6.05 -24.81
CA PRO A 253 -13.13 6.01 -26.16
C PRO A 253 -14.41 6.82 -26.35
N ASP A 254 -14.56 7.41 -27.54
CA ASP A 254 -15.74 8.15 -28.00
C ASP A 254 -16.91 7.25 -28.46
N HIS A 255 -17.17 6.14 -27.77
CA HIS A 255 -18.23 5.22 -28.21
C HIS A 255 -18.96 4.48 -27.10
N ASN A 256 -20.29 4.44 -27.25
CA ASN A 256 -21.29 3.70 -26.46
C ASN A 256 -21.24 2.16 -26.67
N GLY A 257 -20.13 1.63 -27.18
CA GLY A 257 -19.99 0.22 -27.52
C GLY A 257 -19.45 -0.61 -26.35
N ARG A 258 -19.88 -1.87 -26.24
CA ARG A 258 -19.35 -2.85 -25.25
C ARG A 258 -17.89 -3.28 -25.48
N GLN A 259 -17.16 -2.61 -26.37
CA GLN A 259 -15.77 -2.96 -26.64
C GLN A 259 -14.86 -2.35 -25.60
N SER A 260 -14.21 -3.22 -24.84
CA SER A 260 -13.22 -2.82 -23.84
C SER A 260 -11.99 -2.19 -24.50
N VAL A 261 -11.39 -1.18 -23.86
CA VAL A 261 -10.18 -0.49 -24.32
C VAL A 261 -9.10 -0.58 -23.26
N GLY A 262 -7.84 -0.67 -23.68
CA GLY A 262 -6.68 -0.75 -22.80
C GLY A 262 -5.94 -2.10 -22.87
N PRO A 263 -4.83 -2.24 -22.13
CA PRO A 263 -4.03 -3.46 -22.07
C PRO A 263 -4.85 -4.71 -21.73
N LEU A 264 -5.84 -4.59 -20.84
CA LEU A 264 -6.66 -5.70 -20.36
C LEU A 264 -7.97 -5.89 -21.15
N LYS A 265 -8.10 -5.30 -22.35
CA LYS A 265 -9.35 -5.37 -23.14
C LYS A 265 -9.87 -6.77 -23.46
N ASN A 266 -8.98 -7.77 -23.48
CA ASN A 266 -9.31 -9.16 -23.78
C ASN A 266 -9.60 -10.00 -22.53
N GLU A 267 -9.44 -9.43 -21.34
CA GLU A 267 -9.79 -10.11 -20.09
C GLU A 267 -11.31 -10.28 -19.98
N PRO A 268 -11.80 -11.39 -19.38
CA PRO A 268 -13.22 -11.62 -19.21
C PRO A 268 -13.89 -10.55 -18.33
N MET A 269 -15.19 -10.39 -18.52
CA MET A 269 -16.02 -9.58 -17.62
C MET A 269 -16.00 -10.19 -16.21
N LEU A 270 -16.04 -9.33 -15.21
CA LEU A 270 -16.15 -9.77 -13.83
C LEU A 270 -17.60 -10.14 -13.54
N THR A 271 -17.78 -11.32 -12.96
CA THR A 271 -19.08 -11.79 -12.48
C THR A 271 -19.16 -11.76 -10.96
N THR A 272 -18.03 -11.48 -10.30
CA THR A 272 -17.87 -11.32 -8.87
C THR A 272 -16.90 -10.18 -8.59
N GLU A 273 -17.06 -9.57 -7.41
CA GLU A 273 -16.15 -8.56 -6.91
C GLU A 273 -15.32 -9.16 -5.77
N PRO A 274 -14.08 -9.61 -6.02
CA PRO A 274 -13.17 -10.00 -4.94
C PRO A 274 -12.89 -8.79 -4.05
N ILE A 275 -12.80 -9.06 -2.76
CA ILE A 275 -12.57 -8.07 -1.71
C ILE A 275 -11.18 -8.33 -1.13
N ASP A 276 -10.46 -7.28 -0.73
CA ASP A 276 -9.18 -7.40 -0.04
C ASP A 276 -9.32 -8.18 1.28
N GLY A 277 -8.22 -8.79 1.75
CA GLY A 277 -8.16 -9.43 3.07
C GLY A 277 -8.90 -10.75 3.26
N LYS A 278 -9.50 -11.35 2.22
CA LYS A 278 -10.14 -12.68 2.27
C LYS A 278 -9.47 -13.71 1.36
#